data_AF-A0A7J2R5E5-F1
#
_entry.id   AF-A0A7J2R5E5-F1
#
_cell.length_a   1.000
_cell.length_b   1.000
_cell.length_c   1.000
_cell.angle_alpha   90.00
_cell.angle_beta   90.00
_cell.angle_gamma   90.00
#
_symmetry.space_group_name_H-M   'P 1'
#
loop_
_entity.id
_entity.type
_entity.pdbx_description
1 polymer ?
#
loop_
_entity_poly.entity_id
_entity_poly.type
_entity_poly.pdbx_seq_one_letter_code
_entity_poly.pdbx_strand_id
1 'polypeptide(L)'
;MDDRELIFTEQADKHRDAHRAEKEQENKAKDEGIDTEKRCVFCGDSLLLYNDELIIDEACPYCSAKRVREILGKKTKIVRQKREGIMDKEIVVKDAIVMPAVTAEKAVEAFNAYQELANKIIRPEDIQKISGKDFKKKSFWRKCQRFFNLSLEKLEEKREEYGGHGFTYHFTYRATAPNGAFMDGCGSCSSDEKDLLKTEHNTRAIAETRAKNRAIADLVAFGECSAEEIVEAETLHPEPETQLKFENRLISEKQRKRLFAISKSSNMPDDKMKEFLFDKFGYDSSSEIKVKDYENIVNYASNYKN
;
A
#
# COMPACT_ATOMS: atom_id res chain seq x y z
N MET A 1 31.74 25.28 29.79
CA MET A 1 30.68 24.50 30.46
C MET A 1 30.33 23.39 29.50
N ASP A 2 30.55 22.16 29.94
CA ASP A 2 30.52 20.95 29.11
C ASP A 2 29.06 20.59 28.80
N ASP A 3 28.72 20.34 27.53
CA ASP A 3 27.34 20.07 27.07
C ASP A 3 26.69 18.87 27.79
N ARG A 4 27.50 18.02 28.43
CA ARG A 4 27.03 16.94 29.30
C ARG A 4 26.37 17.44 30.59
N GLU A 5 26.85 18.52 31.20
CA GLU A 5 26.26 19.04 32.45
C GLU A 5 24.85 19.59 32.24
N LEU A 6 24.57 20.20 31.07
CA LEU A 6 23.25 20.73 30.70
C LEU A 6 22.19 19.63 30.53
N ILE A 7 22.57 18.48 29.96
CA ILE A 7 21.64 17.35 29.75
C ILE A 7 21.29 16.69 31.09
N PHE A 8 22.24 16.59 32.02
CA PHE A 8 21.97 16.04 33.36
C PHE A 8 21.05 16.94 34.19
N THR A 9 21.17 18.27 34.06
CA THR A 9 20.26 19.19 34.77
C THR A 9 18.83 19.13 34.22
N GLU A 10 18.64 19.05 32.89
CA GLU A 10 17.30 18.94 32.31
C GLU A 10 16.59 17.63 32.66
N GLN A 11 17.32 16.52 32.75
CA GLN A 11 16.75 15.24 33.17
C GLN A 11 16.38 15.23 34.66
N ALA A 12 17.19 15.86 35.51
CA ALA A 12 16.91 15.99 36.93
C ALA A 12 15.68 16.88 37.21
N ASP A 13 15.51 17.96 36.44
CA ASP A 13 14.36 18.86 36.57
C ASP A 13 13.06 18.19 36.11
N LYS A 14 13.08 17.46 34.98
CA LYS A 14 11.93 16.64 34.54
C LYS A 14 11.50 15.60 35.58
N HIS A 15 12.47 14.98 36.26
CA HIS A 15 12.18 13.97 37.28
C HIS A 15 11.61 14.59 38.57
N ARG A 16 12.00 15.83 38.90
CA ARG A 16 11.44 16.61 40.02
C ARG A 16 10.02 17.07 39.72
N ASP A 17 9.75 17.52 38.49
CA ASP A 17 8.42 17.96 38.08
C ASP A 17 7.41 16.80 38.06
N ALA A 18 7.82 15.62 37.59
CA ALA A 18 7.00 14.40 37.66
C ALA A 18 6.65 14.02 39.11
N HIS A 19 7.64 14.04 40.01
CA HIS A 19 7.44 13.70 41.42
C HIS A 19 6.56 14.74 42.16
N ARG A 20 6.58 16.01 41.70
CA ARG A 20 5.71 17.07 42.22
C ARG A 20 4.26 16.88 41.75
N ALA A 21 4.06 16.53 40.48
CA ALA A 21 2.75 16.25 39.91
C ALA A 21 2.08 15.02 40.58
N GLU A 22 2.84 13.96 40.85
CA GLU A 22 2.35 12.79 41.59
C GLU A 22 1.92 13.16 43.03
N LYS A 23 2.73 13.96 43.74
CA LYS A 23 2.37 14.45 45.08
C LYS A 23 1.14 15.38 45.08
N GLU A 24 0.97 16.20 44.04
CA GLU A 24 -0.22 17.04 43.90
C GLU A 24 -1.47 16.20 43.61
N GLN A 25 -1.37 15.14 42.80
CA GLN A 25 -2.47 14.19 42.60
C GLN A 25 -2.82 13.43 43.88
N GLU A 26 -1.83 12.96 44.64
CA GLU A 26 -2.03 12.30 45.93
C GLU A 26 -2.68 13.23 46.97
N ASN A 27 -2.23 14.49 47.05
CA ASN A 27 -2.82 15.47 47.98
C ASN A 27 -4.23 15.87 47.57
N LYS A 28 -4.50 16.00 46.26
CA LYS A 28 -5.84 16.27 45.75
C LYS A 28 -6.81 15.11 46.01
N ALA A 29 -6.34 13.87 45.89
CA ALA A 29 -7.12 12.68 46.25
C ALA A 29 -7.43 12.62 47.76
N LYS A 30 -6.51 13.08 48.61
CA LYS A 30 -6.74 13.20 50.06
C LYS A 30 -7.74 14.30 50.44
N ASP A 31 -7.67 15.46 49.79
CA ASP A 31 -8.64 16.54 50.02
C ASP A 31 -10.06 16.18 49.53
N GLU A 32 -10.17 15.27 48.55
CA GLU A 32 -11.43 14.69 48.10
C GLU A 32 -11.90 13.48 48.92
N GLY A 33 -11.19 13.09 50.00
CA GLY A 33 -11.60 12.03 50.93
C GLY A 33 -11.46 10.58 50.42
N ILE A 34 -10.74 10.37 49.33
CA ILE A 34 -10.53 9.05 48.71
C ILE A 34 -9.26 8.43 49.27
N ASP A 35 -9.42 7.48 50.20
CA ASP A 35 -8.30 6.93 50.96
C ASP A 35 -7.83 5.60 50.36
N THR A 36 -6.93 5.68 49.39
CA THR A 36 -6.15 4.56 48.80
C THR A 36 -6.92 3.39 48.16
N GLU A 37 -6.47 2.99 46.97
CA GLU A 37 -6.98 1.83 46.24
C GLU A 37 -6.57 0.53 46.98
N LYS A 38 -7.44 -0.03 47.83
CA LYS A 38 -7.19 -1.34 48.47
C LYS A 38 -7.68 -2.46 47.54
N ARG A 39 -6.96 -3.57 47.46
CA ARG A 39 -7.39 -4.72 46.64
C ARG A 39 -8.19 -5.74 47.43
N CYS A 40 -9.23 -6.30 46.82
CA CYS A 40 -9.99 -7.40 47.37
C CYS A 40 -9.08 -8.63 47.54
N VAL A 41 -9.04 -9.20 48.75
CA VAL A 41 -8.17 -10.35 49.07
C VAL A 41 -8.58 -11.63 48.33
N PHE A 42 -9.79 -11.69 47.75
CA PHE A 42 -10.31 -12.86 47.07
C PHE A 42 -10.20 -12.80 45.54
N CYS A 43 -10.56 -11.67 44.90
CA CYS A 43 -10.49 -11.54 43.45
C CYS A 43 -9.37 -10.61 42.95
N GLY A 44 -8.71 -9.87 43.85
CA GLY A 44 -7.66 -8.91 43.49
C GLY A 44 -8.17 -7.58 42.93
N ASP A 45 -9.48 -7.41 42.74
CA ASP A 45 -10.08 -6.18 42.20
C ASP A 45 -9.93 -4.99 43.17
N SER A 46 -9.79 -3.80 42.61
CA SER A 46 -9.70 -2.54 43.35
C SER A 46 -11.01 -2.21 44.08
N LEU A 47 -10.91 -1.96 45.38
CA LEU A 47 -11.97 -1.48 46.25
C LEU A 47 -11.73 0.01 46.52
N LEU A 48 -12.75 0.82 46.24
CA LEU A 48 -12.74 2.24 46.56
C LEU A 48 -13.26 2.45 47.99
N LEU A 49 -12.44 3.12 48.81
CA LEU A 49 -12.76 3.52 50.17
C LEU A 49 -12.90 5.05 50.24
N TYR A 50 -13.88 5.50 51.00
CA TYR A 50 -14.07 6.92 51.32
C TYR A 50 -14.25 7.04 52.84
N ASN A 51 -13.33 7.73 53.52
CA ASN A 51 -13.31 7.83 55.00
C ASN A 51 -13.42 6.48 55.72
N ASP A 52 -12.64 5.47 55.32
CA ASP A 52 -12.70 4.08 55.83
C ASP A 52 -14.06 3.36 55.61
N GLU A 53 -14.99 3.96 54.85
CA GLU A 53 -16.24 3.34 54.45
C GLU A 53 -16.16 2.79 53.01
N LEU A 54 -16.61 1.56 52.84
CA LEU A 54 -16.59 0.86 51.55
C LEU A 54 -17.71 1.39 50.64
N ILE A 55 -17.34 2.02 49.54
CA ILE A 55 -18.28 2.44 48.50
C ILE A 55 -18.46 1.26 47.52
N ILE A 56 -19.54 0.51 47.70
CA ILE A 56 -19.93 -0.58 46.79
C ILE A 56 -21.12 -0.09 45.97
N ASP A 57 -20.88 0.34 44.72
CA ASP A 57 -21.96 0.65 43.78
C ASP A 57 -22.53 -0.66 43.18
N GLU A 58 -21.69 -1.68 43.00
CA GLU A 58 -22.11 -3.03 42.63
C GLU A 58 -21.29 -4.03 43.43
N ALA A 59 -21.95 -4.94 44.15
CA ALA A 59 -21.25 -6.01 44.86
C ALA A 59 -20.28 -6.70 43.89
N CYS A 60 -19.00 -6.85 44.28
CA CYS A 60 -18.05 -7.75 43.62
C CYS A 60 -18.83 -9.00 43.17
N PRO A 61 -18.87 -9.33 41.87
CA PRO A 61 -19.75 -10.39 41.36
C PRO A 61 -19.46 -11.76 41.97
N TYR A 62 -18.28 -11.92 42.58
CA TYR A 62 -17.84 -13.11 43.30
C TYR A 62 -18.02 -13.03 44.83
N CYS A 63 -18.20 -11.83 45.38
CA CYS A 63 -18.21 -11.54 46.81
C CYS A 63 -19.57 -10.95 47.18
N SER A 64 -20.55 -11.82 47.46
CA SER A 64 -21.87 -11.36 47.90
C SER A 64 -21.75 -10.34 49.05
N ALA A 65 -22.54 -9.26 49.02
CA ALA A 65 -22.53 -8.19 50.02
C ALA A 65 -22.67 -8.69 51.47
N LYS A 66 -23.17 -9.92 51.65
CA LYS A 66 -23.27 -10.62 52.93
C LYS A 66 -21.91 -11.01 53.51
N ARG A 67 -20.94 -11.38 52.66
CA ARG A 67 -19.59 -11.85 53.04
C ARG A 67 -18.63 -10.70 53.35
N VAL A 68 -18.79 -9.58 52.65
CA VAL A 68 -18.05 -8.34 52.90
C VAL A 68 -18.34 -7.78 54.30
N ARG A 69 -19.60 -7.85 54.75
CA ARG A 69 -20.01 -7.46 56.12
C ARG A 69 -19.40 -8.35 57.22
N GLU A 70 -19.09 -9.59 56.88
CA GLU A 70 -18.50 -10.59 57.80
C GLU A 70 -17.00 -10.33 58.00
N ILE A 71 -16.31 -9.84 56.96
CA ILE A 71 -14.88 -9.52 56.97
C ILE A 71 -14.61 -8.14 57.60
N LEU A 72 -15.46 -7.13 57.34
CA LEU A 72 -15.22 -5.75 57.77
C LEU A 72 -15.78 -5.38 59.16
N GLY A 73 -16.31 -6.36 59.91
CA GLY A 73 -16.68 -6.18 61.31
C GLY A 73 -17.76 -5.12 61.56
N LYS A 74 -19.04 -5.49 61.43
CA LYS A 74 -20.27 -4.91 62.04
C LYS A 74 -20.51 -3.37 62.06
N LYS A 75 -19.65 -2.49 61.53
CA LYS A 75 -19.87 -1.02 61.60
C LYS A 75 -19.70 -0.26 60.28
N THR A 76 -19.75 -0.92 59.13
CA THR A 76 -19.70 -0.20 57.85
C THR A 76 -21.10 0.27 57.45
N LYS A 77 -21.32 1.59 57.44
CA LYS A 77 -22.55 2.21 56.92
C LYS A 77 -22.49 2.16 55.39
N ILE A 78 -23.52 1.59 54.77
CA ILE A 78 -23.63 1.56 53.30
C ILE A 78 -24.37 2.83 52.89
N VAL A 79 -23.64 3.83 52.40
CA VAL A 79 -24.20 5.07 51.88
C VAL A 79 -24.52 4.86 50.39
N ARG A 80 -25.81 4.83 50.04
CA ARG A 80 -26.26 4.87 48.64
C ARG A 80 -26.25 6.33 48.18
N GLN A 81 -25.27 6.74 47.40
CA GLN A 81 -25.39 8.00 46.67
C GLN A 81 -26.24 7.77 45.41
N LYS A 82 -27.35 8.51 45.29
CA LYS A 82 -28.07 8.65 44.02
C LYS A 82 -27.13 9.36 43.04
N ARG A 83 -26.59 8.63 42.07
CA ARG A 83 -25.94 9.22 40.90
C ARG A 83 -27.02 9.68 39.92
N GLU A 84 -27.43 10.94 40.04
CA GLU A 84 -28.05 11.64 38.92
C GLU A 84 -26.97 11.84 37.86
N GLY A 85 -27.04 11.11 36.74
CA GLY A 85 -26.26 11.41 35.54
C GLY A 85 -25.23 10.39 35.05
N ILE A 86 -25.36 9.08 35.33
CA ILE A 86 -24.61 8.06 34.58
C ILE A 86 -25.55 7.47 33.54
N MET A 87 -25.36 7.84 32.27
CA MET A 87 -25.96 7.14 31.15
C MET A 87 -25.55 5.67 31.22
N ASP A 88 -26.53 4.78 31.25
CA ASP A 88 -26.34 3.33 31.22
C ASP A 88 -25.38 2.98 30.07
N LYS A 89 -24.18 2.50 30.41
CA LYS A 89 -23.34 1.81 29.42
C LYS A 89 -24.04 0.50 29.11
N GLU A 90 -24.71 0.43 27.97
CA GLU A 90 -25.26 -0.81 27.45
C GLU A 90 -24.16 -1.89 27.42
N ILE A 91 -24.45 -3.00 28.08
CA ILE A 91 -23.65 -4.23 28.01
C ILE A 91 -23.84 -4.79 26.60
N VAL A 92 -22.87 -4.53 25.72
CA VAL A 92 -22.87 -5.09 24.37
C VAL A 92 -22.64 -6.60 24.47
N VAL A 93 -23.73 -7.35 24.35
CA VAL A 93 -23.68 -8.80 24.12
C VAL A 93 -23.00 -9.01 22.77
N LYS A 94 -21.82 -9.61 22.76
CA LYS A 94 -21.12 -9.95 21.51
C LYS A 94 -21.88 -11.09 20.83
N ASP A 95 -22.76 -10.75 19.90
CA ASP A 95 -23.39 -11.71 19.01
C ASP A 95 -22.31 -12.54 18.28
N ALA A 96 -22.54 -13.84 18.16
CA ALA A 96 -21.58 -14.79 17.56
C ALA A 96 -21.48 -14.69 16.02
N ILE A 97 -22.32 -13.87 15.40
CA ILE A 97 -22.37 -13.68 13.95
C ILE A 97 -21.95 -12.24 13.64
N VAL A 98 -21.11 -12.07 12.63
CA VAL A 98 -20.69 -10.75 12.14
C VAL A 98 -21.90 -10.03 11.54
N MET A 99 -22.28 -8.91 12.16
CA MET A 99 -23.39 -8.07 11.70
C MET A 99 -22.88 -6.79 11.02
N PRO A 100 -23.61 -6.24 10.03
CA PRO A 100 -23.29 -4.95 9.44
C PRO A 100 -23.29 -3.83 10.48
N ALA A 101 -22.31 -2.92 10.39
CA ALA A 101 -22.20 -1.78 11.30
C ALA A 101 -23.31 -0.72 11.10
N VAL A 102 -23.94 -0.71 9.92
CA VAL A 102 -25.03 0.21 9.55
C VAL A 102 -26.05 -0.52 8.68
N THR A 103 -27.22 0.09 8.48
CA THR A 103 -28.23 -0.45 7.56
C THR A 103 -27.75 -0.41 6.10
N ALA A 104 -28.36 -1.24 5.26
CA ALA A 104 -28.00 -1.32 3.84
C ALA A 104 -28.13 0.02 3.12
N GLU A 105 -29.17 0.81 3.44
CA GLU A 105 -29.44 2.10 2.81
C GLU A 105 -28.32 3.10 3.10
N LYS A 106 -27.89 3.19 4.37
CA LYS A 106 -26.78 4.08 4.78
C LYS A 106 -25.46 3.64 4.17
N ALA A 107 -25.21 2.33 4.07
CA ALA A 107 -24.02 1.80 3.43
C ALA A 107 -23.97 2.18 1.94
N VAL A 108 -25.11 2.04 1.23
CA VAL A 108 -25.23 2.41 -0.19
C VAL A 108 -25.07 3.92 -0.39
N GLU A 109 -25.68 4.74 0.46
CA GLU A 109 -25.53 6.20 0.40
C GLU A 109 -24.06 6.64 0.55
N ALA A 110 -23.37 6.11 1.57
CA ALA A 110 -21.95 6.39 1.79
C ALA A 110 -21.08 5.92 0.61
N PHE A 111 -21.38 4.74 0.06
CA PHE A 111 -20.69 4.21 -1.10
C PHE A 111 -20.91 5.06 -2.36
N ASN A 112 -22.13 5.56 -2.59
CA ASN A 112 -22.42 6.42 -3.72
C ASN A 112 -21.69 7.77 -3.62
N ALA A 113 -21.68 8.38 -2.43
CA ALA A 113 -20.92 9.60 -2.19
C ALA A 113 -19.42 9.40 -2.45
N TYR A 114 -18.89 8.24 -2.05
CA TYR A 114 -17.52 7.84 -2.34
C TYR A 114 -17.25 7.77 -3.85
N GLN A 115 -18.08 7.03 -4.59
CA GLN A 115 -17.93 6.86 -6.04
C GLN A 115 -18.09 8.18 -6.80
N GLU A 116 -19.04 9.01 -6.39
CA GLU A 116 -19.28 10.33 -6.98
C GLU A 116 -18.04 11.22 -6.84
N LEU A 117 -17.43 11.26 -5.66
CA LEU A 117 -16.20 12.03 -5.45
C LEU A 117 -15.06 11.49 -6.31
N ALA A 118 -14.83 10.17 -6.32
CA ALA A 118 -13.78 9.53 -7.12
C ALA A 118 -13.91 9.87 -8.62
N ASN A 119 -15.14 9.82 -9.15
CA ASN A 119 -15.43 10.15 -10.54
C ASN A 119 -15.26 11.65 -10.86
N LYS A 120 -15.49 12.54 -9.89
CA LYS A 120 -15.31 13.99 -10.09
C LYS A 120 -13.84 14.42 -10.05
N ILE A 121 -13.00 13.73 -9.28
CA ILE A 121 -11.58 14.11 -9.11
C ILE A 121 -10.65 13.50 -10.16
N ILE A 122 -11.03 12.36 -10.74
CA ILE A 122 -10.23 11.70 -11.79
C ILE A 122 -10.16 12.59 -13.03
N ARG A 123 -8.99 12.58 -13.68
CA ARG A 123 -8.73 13.28 -14.93
C ARG A 123 -8.07 12.32 -15.93
N PRO A 124 -8.16 12.58 -17.25
CA PRO A 124 -7.59 11.69 -18.26
C PRO A 124 -6.09 11.42 -18.06
N GLU A 125 -5.33 12.41 -17.59
CA GLU A 125 -3.89 12.28 -17.31
C GLU A 125 -3.57 11.28 -16.19
N ASP A 126 -4.53 11.02 -15.29
CA ASP A 126 -4.38 10.07 -14.19
C ASP A 126 -4.56 8.61 -14.61
N ILE A 127 -5.01 8.37 -15.84
CA ILE A 127 -5.28 7.04 -16.37
C ILE A 127 -4.14 6.63 -17.30
N GLN A 128 -3.71 5.38 -17.18
CA GLN A 128 -2.83 4.70 -18.12
C GLN A 128 -3.56 3.52 -18.73
N LYS A 129 -3.56 3.43 -20.06
CA LYS A 129 -4.02 2.22 -20.75
C LYS A 129 -2.87 1.23 -20.82
N ILE A 130 -3.07 0.03 -20.27
CA ILE A 130 -2.12 -1.07 -20.30
C ILE A 130 -2.90 -2.30 -20.77
N SER A 131 -2.48 -2.91 -21.89
CA SER A 131 -3.18 -4.06 -22.50
C SER A 131 -4.70 -3.86 -22.69
N GLY A 132 -5.10 -2.66 -23.11
CA GLY A 132 -6.51 -2.30 -23.35
C GLY A 132 -7.35 -2.04 -22.08
N LYS A 133 -6.77 -2.12 -20.89
CA LYS A 133 -7.43 -1.80 -19.61
C LYS A 133 -6.94 -0.47 -19.04
N ASP A 134 -7.84 0.24 -18.38
CA ASP A 134 -7.55 1.52 -17.73
C ASP A 134 -7.04 1.28 -16.30
N PHE A 135 -5.84 1.75 -16.01
CA PHE A 135 -5.21 1.72 -14.69
C PHE A 135 -4.98 3.12 -14.15
N LYS A 136 -5.20 3.29 -12.86
CA LYS A 136 -5.05 4.59 -12.18
C LYS A 136 -3.59 4.77 -11.75
N LYS A 137 -2.99 5.89 -12.13
CA LYS A 137 -1.61 6.27 -11.79
C LYS A 137 -1.52 6.85 -10.39
N LYS A 138 -0.28 7.01 -9.90
CA LYS A 138 0.08 7.74 -8.67
C LYS A 138 -0.67 9.05 -8.49
N SER A 139 -0.89 9.84 -9.54
CA SER A 139 -1.55 11.14 -9.44
C SER A 139 -3.00 11.02 -8.93
N PHE A 140 -3.76 10.01 -9.38
CA PHE A 140 -5.09 9.72 -8.86
C PHE A 140 -5.04 9.33 -7.37
N TRP A 141 -4.17 8.40 -7.01
CA TRP A 141 -4.06 7.93 -5.63
C TRP A 141 -3.68 9.05 -4.66
N ARG A 142 -2.84 10.01 -5.08
CA ARG A 142 -2.52 11.20 -4.28
C ARG A 142 -3.71 12.17 -4.15
N LYS A 143 -4.59 12.26 -5.15
CA LYS A 143 -5.86 12.98 -5.00
C LYS A 143 -6.75 12.30 -3.97
N CYS A 144 -6.90 10.97 -4.04
CA CYS A 144 -7.62 10.20 -3.03
C CYS A 144 -7.07 10.45 -1.62
N GLN A 145 -5.74 10.36 -1.45
CA GLN A 145 -5.10 10.66 -0.17
C GLN A 145 -5.50 12.04 0.37
N ARG A 146 -5.49 13.08 -0.47
CA ARG A 146 -5.82 14.45 -0.06
C ARG A 146 -7.32 14.63 0.23
N PHE A 147 -8.20 14.16 -0.64
CA PHE A 147 -9.63 14.43 -0.54
C PHE A 147 -10.35 13.52 0.44
N PHE A 148 -9.86 12.30 0.68
CA PHE A 148 -10.32 11.42 1.76
C PHE A 148 -9.57 11.64 3.08
N ASN A 149 -8.66 12.62 3.13
CA ASN A 149 -7.88 13.00 4.30
C ASN A 149 -7.13 11.81 4.94
N LEU A 150 -6.44 11.03 4.11
CA LEU A 150 -5.70 9.85 4.54
C LEU A 150 -4.29 10.24 4.97
N SER A 151 -3.88 9.71 6.12
CA SER A 151 -2.49 9.75 6.57
C SER A 151 -1.74 8.52 6.10
N LEU A 152 -0.46 8.68 5.77
CA LEU A 152 0.41 7.59 5.36
C LEU A 152 1.59 7.47 6.33
N GLU A 153 1.84 6.26 6.82
CA GLU A 153 2.96 5.93 7.69
C GLU A 153 3.82 4.85 7.03
N LYS A 154 5.14 5.04 7.03
CA LYS A 154 6.09 4.01 6.57
C LYS A 154 6.32 3.04 7.72
N LEU A 155 5.90 1.79 7.56
CA LEU A 155 6.11 0.75 8.57
C LEU A 155 7.45 0.04 8.36
N GLU A 156 7.77 -0.28 7.11
CA GLU A 156 8.98 -1.06 6.79
C GLU A 156 9.60 -0.60 5.48
N GLU A 157 10.94 -0.69 5.44
CA GLU A 157 11.76 -0.58 4.25
C GLU A 157 12.86 -1.64 4.34
N LYS A 158 12.92 -2.53 3.36
CA LYS A 158 13.91 -3.60 3.28
C LYS A 158 14.57 -3.60 1.90
N ARG A 159 15.89 -3.78 1.88
CA ARG A 159 16.67 -3.99 0.67
C ARG A 159 17.22 -5.41 0.68
N GLU A 160 17.00 -6.14 -0.40
CA GLU A 160 17.51 -7.49 -0.61
C GLU A 160 18.46 -7.49 -1.81
N GLU A 161 19.64 -8.07 -1.63
CA GLU A 161 20.58 -8.36 -2.72
C GLU A 161 20.49 -9.84 -3.03
N TYR A 162 20.54 -10.18 -4.31
CA TYR A 162 20.64 -11.57 -4.78
C TYR A 162 21.84 -11.69 -5.73
N GLY A 163 22.45 -12.87 -5.74
CA GLY A 163 23.76 -13.11 -6.38
C GLY A 163 23.87 -12.51 -7.78
N GLY A 164 24.85 -11.60 -7.96
CA GLY A 164 24.99 -10.74 -9.14
C GLY A 164 25.10 -9.26 -8.74
N HIS A 165 24.74 -8.34 -9.66
CA HIS A 165 24.61 -6.90 -9.40
C HIS A 165 23.15 -6.46 -9.17
N GLY A 166 22.24 -7.40 -8.92
CA GLY A 166 20.81 -7.15 -8.76
C GLY A 166 20.38 -6.88 -7.32
N PHE A 167 19.39 -6.01 -7.14
CA PHE A 167 18.82 -5.69 -5.84
C PHE A 167 17.31 -5.43 -5.93
N THR A 168 16.59 -5.72 -4.86
CA THR A 168 15.15 -5.46 -4.70
C THR A 168 14.91 -4.59 -3.48
N TYR A 169 13.97 -3.65 -3.61
CA TYR A 169 13.41 -2.91 -2.48
C TYR A 169 12.00 -3.40 -2.17
N HIS A 170 11.71 -3.53 -0.89
CA HIS A 170 10.40 -3.80 -0.33
C HIS A 170 10.00 -2.67 0.61
N PHE A 171 8.75 -2.23 0.52
CA PHE A 171 8.15 -1.24 1.40
C PHE A 171 6.81 -1.73 1.92
N THR A 172 6.52 -1.39 3.17
CA THR A 172 5.19 -1.52 3.77
C THR A 172 4.74 -0.15 4.26
N TYR A 173 3.56 0.28 3.83
CA TYR A 173 2.95 1.54 4.21
C TYR A 173 1.56 1.31 4.79
N ARG A 174 1.22 2.05 5.84
CA ARG A 174 -0.14 2.11 6.39
C ARG A 174 -0.85 3.35 5.88
N ALA A 175 -2.06 3.19 5.36
CA ALA A 175 -2.99 4.30 5.16
C ALA A 175 -4.01 4.31 6.30
N THR A 176 -4.25 5.47 6.90
CA THR A 176 -5.21 5.64 8.00
C THR A 176 -6.20 6.75 7.64
N ALA A 177 -7.50 6.45 7.73
CA ALA A 177 -8.58 7.39 7.55
C ALA A 177 -8.92 8.12 8.87
N PRO A 178 -9.60 9.28 8.82
CA PRO A 178 -9.94 10.05 10.03
C PRO A 178 -10.84 9.32 11.04
N ASN A 179 -11.56 8.31 10.59
CA ASN A 179 -12.39 7.46 11.45
C ASN A 179 -11.59 6.33 12.15
N GLY A 180 -10.27 6.28 11.95
CA GLY A 180 -9.38 5.28 12.54
C GLY A 180 -9.27 3.98 11.73
N ALA A 181 -10.03 3.81 10.65
CA ALA A 181 -9.86 2.68 9.75
C ALA A 181 -8.48 2.77 9.07
N PHE A 182 -7.80 1.64 8.93
CA PHE A 182 -6.50 1.59 8.29
C PHE A 182 -6.33 0.35 7.42
N MET A 183 -5.44 0.43 6.43
CA MET A 183 -4.98 -0.71 5.63
C MET A 183 -3.48 -0.60 5.40
N ASP A 184 -2.81 -1.76 5.41
CA ASP A 184 -1.38 -1.86 5.12
C ASP A 184 -1.19 -2.34 3.69
N GLY A 185 -0.38 -1.62 2.91
CA GLY A 185 -0.03 -1.95 1.53
C GLY A 185 1.45 -2.24 1.40
N CYS A 186 1.78 -3.33 0.71
CA CYS A 186 3.15 -3.69 0.38
C CYS A 186 3.49 -3.30 -1.07
N GLY A 187 4.76 -3.02 -1.32
CA GLY A 187 5.25 -2.68 -2.66
C GLY A 187 6.69 -3.13 -2.81
N SER A 188 6.98 -3.77 -3.94
CA SER A 188 8.32 -4.27 -4.26
C SER A 188 8.74 -3.84 -5.65
N CYS A 189 10.02 -3.58 -5.85
CA CYS A 189 10.61 -3.30 -7.17
C CYS A 189 12.03 -3.86 -7.19
N SER A 190 12.34 -4.56 -8.27
CA SER A 190 13.66 -5.11 -8.50
C SER A 190 14.41 -4.29 -9.55
N SER A 191 15.74 -4.24 -9.46
CA SER A 191 16.60 -3.52 -10.41
C SER A 191 16.58 -4.12 -11.82
N ASP A 192 16.21 -5.40 -11.93
CA ASP A 192 16.11 -6.17 -13.19
C ASP A 192 14.69 -6.18 -13.79
N GLU A 193 13.72 -5.54 -13.14
CA GLU A 193 12.37 -5.43 -13.67
C GLU A 193 12.41 -4.70 -15.02
N LYS A 194 11.76 -5.31 -16.02
CA LYS A 194 11.79 -4.85 -17.43
C LYS A 194 11.45 -3.37 -17.56
N ASP A 195 11.99 -2.79 -18.63
CA ASP A 195 11.78 -1.44 -19.19
C ASP A 195 12.92 -0.43 -19.04
N LEU A 196 13.82 -0.50 -18.05
CA LEU A 196 14.98 0.40 -17.95
C LEU A 196 16.12 -0.21 -17.13
N LEU A 197 17.37 0.22 -17.37
CA LEU A 197 18.42 0.13 -16.35
C LEU A 197 17.98 1.05 -15.18
N LYS A 198 17.36 0.46 -14.16
CA LYS A 198 16.85 1.23 -13.02
C LYS A 198 18.02 1.57 -12.11
N THR A 199 18.25 2.86 -11.90
CA THR A 199 19.12 3.33 -10.81
C THR A 199 18.52 2.90 -9.48
N GLU A 200 19.36 2.79 -8.44
CA GLU A 200 18.90 2.45 -7.09
C GLU A 200 17.79 3.39 -6.59
N HIS A 201 17.94 4.69 -6.87
CA HIS A 201 16.92 5.69 -6.59
C HIS A 201 15.57 5.36 -7.24
N ASN A 202 15.57 5.00 -8.53
CA ASN A 202 14.35 4.69 -9.26
C ASN A 202 13.69 3.41 -8.74
N THR A 203 14.47 2.34 -8.52
CA THR A 203 13.97 1.07 -7.98
C THR A 203 13.32 1.29 -6.61
N ARG A 204 14.00 2.00 -5.70
CA ARG A 204 13.47 2.34 -4.38
C ARG A 204 12.19 3.18 -4.48
N ALA A 205 12.18 4.21 -5.32
CA ALA A 205 11.03 5.11 -5.49
C ALA A 205 9.79 4.41 -6.09
N ILE A 206 9.99 3.44 -6.98
CA ILE A 206 8.91 2.62 -7.55
C ILE A 206 8.31 1.71 -6.47
N ALA A 207 9.15 0.98 -5.71
CA ALA A 207 8.68 0.14 -4.62
C ALA A 207 7.89 0.94 -3.58
N GLU A 208 8.41 2.10 -3.18
CA GLU A 208 7.74 3.03 -2.25
C GLU A 208 6.41 3.55 -2.82
N THR A 209 6.36 3.86 -4.12
CA THR A 209 5.13 4.33 -4.78
C THR A 209 4.07 3.23 -4.82
N ARG A 210 4.44 1.99 -5.15
CA ARG A 210 3.55 0.82 -5.16
C ARG A 210 2.92 0.59 -3.78
N ALA A 211 3.74 0.56 -2.73
CA ALA A 211 3.26 0.36 -1.36
C ALA A 211 2.23 1.42 -0.93
N LYS A 212 2.52 2.70 -1.22
CA LYS A 212 1.59 3.80 -0.92
C LYS A 212 0.30 3.70 -1.71
N ASN A 213 0.38 3.37 -3.00
CA ASN A 213 -0.80 3.26 -3.86
C ASN A 213 -1.68 2.09 -3.42
N ARG A 214 -1.07 0.95 -3.08
CA ARG A 214 -1.77 -0.23 -2.53
C ARG A 214 -2.49 0.08 -1.23
N ALA A 215 -1.81 0.72 -0.27
CA ALA A 215 -2.41 1.08 1.01
C ALA A 215 -3.63 2.01 0.85
N ILE A 216 -3.55 2.98 -0.07
CA ILE A 216 -4.67 3.87 -0.39
C ILE A 216 -5.78 3.09 -1.10
N ALA A 217 -5.45 2.31 -2.13
CA ALA A 217 -6.43 1.59 -2.93
C ALA A 217 -7.19 0.55 -2.12
N ASP A 218 -6.54 -0.16 -1.21
CA ASP A 218 -7.20 -1.11 -0.32
C ASP A 218 -8.14 -0.41 0.67
N LEU A 219 -7.75 0.77 1.18
CA LEU A 219 -8.56 1.50 2.15
C LEU A 219 -9.79 2.16 1.52
N VAL A 220 -9.66 2.71 0.30
CA VAL A 220 -10.74 3.50 -0.31
C VAL A 220 -11.34 2.88 -1.57
N ALA A 221 -10.55 2.16 -2.38
CA ALA A 221 -10.94 1.69 -3.71
C ALA A 221 -11.00 0.16 -3.84
N PHE A 222 -11.25 -0.56 -2.74
CA PHE A 222 -11.44 -2.03 -2.73
C PHE A 222 -10.27 -2.82 -3.36
N GLY A 223 -9.06 -2.28 -3.30
CA GLY A 223 -7.84 -2.98 -3.72
C GLY A 223 -7.62 -3.09 -5.23
N GLU A 224 -8.12 -2.12 -6.00
CA GLU A 224 -7.75 -1.97 -7.41
C GLU A 224 -6.22 -1.83 -7.58
N CYS A 225 -5.65 -2.54 -8.57
CA CYS A 225 -4.23 -2.42 -8.91
C CYS A 225 -3.91 -1.05 -9.53
N SER A 226 -2.78 -0.44 -9.14
CA SER A 226 -2.30 0.79 -9.76
C SER A 226 -1.53 0.51 -11.05
N ALA A 227 -1.42 1.53 -11.91
CA ALA A 227 -0.65 1.42 -13.16
C ALA A 227 0.80 1.02 -12.91
N GLU A 228 1.40 1.51 -11.81
CA GLU A 228 2.77 1.19 -11.43
C GLU A 228 2.98 -0.29 -11.05
N GLU A 229 1.93 -1.05 -10.74
CA GLU A 229 2.01 -2.47 -10.34
C GLU A 229 1.90 -3.44 -11.50
N ILE A 230 1.45 -2.95 -12.66
CA ILE A 230 1.31 -3.79 -13.85
C ILE A 230 2.59 -3.66 -14.67
N VAL A 231 3.37 -4.73 -14.66
CA VAL A 231 4.43 -4.94 -15.65
C VAL A 231 3.76 -5.56 -16.86
N GLU A 232 3.92 -4.97 -18.04
CA GLU A 232 3.48 -5.61 -19.27
C GLU A 232 4.27 -6.92 -19.44
N ALA A 233 3.63 -8.05 -19.11
CA ALA A 233 3.94 -9.27 -19.81
C ALA A 233 3.39 -9.08 -21.21
N GLU A 234 4.24 -8.64 -22.15
CA GLU A 234 3.90 -8.69 -23.57
C GLU A 234 3.47 -10.13 -23.89
N THR A 235 2.17 -10.38 -23.94
CA THR A 235 1.64 -11.26 -24.97
C THR A 235 2.02 -10.57 -26.27
N LEU A 236 3.05 -11.10 -26.92
CA LEU A 236 3.58 -10.72 -28.22
C LEU A 236 2.48 -10.68 -29.29
N HIS A 237 1.65 -9.66 -29.28
CA HIS A 237 0.73 -9.34 -30.34
C HIS A 237 0.93 -7.86 -30.65
N PRO A 238 1.86 -7.53 -31.56
CA PRO A 238 2.04 -6.15 -31.95
C PRO A 238 0.74 -5.66 -32.61
N GLU A 239 0.27 -4.47 -32.24
CA GLU A 239 -0.92 -3.87 -32.84
C GLU A 239 -0.78 -3.76 -34.37
N PRO A 240 -1.87 -3.95 -35.14
CA PRO A 240 -1.81 -4.03 -36.60
C PRO A 240 -1.19 -2.79 -37.26
N GLU A 241 -1.37 -1.60 -36.68
CA GLU A 241 -0.76 -0.36 -37.20
C GLU A 241 0.76 -0.28 -36.98
N THR A 242 1.28 -0.90 -35.91
CA THR A 242 2.72 -0.93 -35.61
C THR A 242 3.44 -1.98 -36.47
N GLN A 243 2.79 -3.11 -36.74
CA GLN A 243 3.28 -4.14 -37.67
C GLN A 243 3.43 -3.58 -39.10
N LEU A 244 2.40 -2.90 -39.62
CA LEU A 244 2.42 -2.28 -40.95
C LEU A 244 3.55 -1.24 -41.11
N LYS A 245 3.88 -0.48 -40.06
CA LYS A 245 5.00 0.48 -40.07
C LYS A 245 6.37 -0.21 -40.07
N PHE A 246 6.51 -1.30 -39.33
CA PHE A 246 7.75 -2.07 -39.27
C PHE A 246 8.01 -2.85 -40.57
N GLU A 247 6.98 -3.53 -41.08
CA GLU A 247 7.03 -4.33 -42.30
C GLU A 247 7.37 -3.51 -43.54
N ASN A 248 6.89 -2.26 -43.60
CA ASN A 248 7.16 -1.35 -44.72
C ASN A 248 8.49 -0.60 -44.62
N ARG A 249 9.26 -0.79 -43.54
CA ARG A 249 10.59 -0.18 -43.41
C ARG A 249 11.56 -0.83 -44.40
N LEU A 250 12.51 -0.06 -44.91
CA LEU A 250 13.61 -0.56 -45.74
C LEU A 250 14.58 -1.42 -44.90
N ILE A 251 15.12 -2.48 -45.51
CA ILE A 251 16.12 -3.33 -44.87
C ILE A 251 17.41 -2.56 -44.55
N SER A 252 18.07 -2.97 -43.48
CA SER A 252 19.33 -2.38 -43.06
C SER A 252 20.49 -2.73 -44.01
N GLU A 253 21.57 -1.95 -43.95
CA GLU A 253 22.78 -2.24 -44.73
C GLU A 253 23.40 -3.61 -44.39
N LYS A 254 23.30 -4.04 -43.13
CA LYS A 254 23.74 -5.38 -42.69
C LYS A 254 22.93 -6.49 -43.37
N GLN A 255 21.61 -6.31 -43.48
CA GLN A 255 20.74 -7.26 -44.17
C GLN A 255 21.02 -7.30 -45.68
N ARG A 256 21.25 -6.15 -46.32
CA ARG A 256 21.69 -6.11 -47.73
C ARG A 256 22.98 -6.88 -47.95
N LYS A 257 23.98 -6.64 -47.09
CA LYS A 257 25.27 -7.37 -47.14
C LYS A 257 25.09 -8.87 -46.97
N ARG A 258 24.23 -9.31 -46.04
CA ARG A 258 23.88 -10.73 -45.86
C ARG A 258 23.23 -11.33 -47.10
N LEU A 259 22.29 -10.62 -47.71
CA LEU A 259 21.60 -11.09 -48.92
C LEU A 259 22.58 -11.36 -50.07
N PHE A 260 23.48 -10.42 -50.35
CA PHE A 260 24.50 -10.63 -51.39
C PHE A 260 25.53 -11.71 -51.05
N ALA A 261 25.82 -11.92 -49.77
CA ALA A 261 26.68 -13.04 -49.36
C ALA A 261 26.00 -14.40 -49.67
N ILE A 262 24.70 -14.49 -49.43
CA ILE A 262 23.89 -15.71 -49.68
C ILE A 262 23.70 -15.98 -51.17
N SER A 263 23.45 -14.93 -51.98
CA SER A 263 23.33 -15.12 -53.44
C SER A 263 24.63 -15.64 -54.03
N LYS A 264 25.78 -15.10 -53.59
CA LYS A 264 27.11 -15.53 -54.02
C LYS A 264 27.43 -16.95 -53.59
N SER A 265 27.10 -17.33 -52.34
CA SER A 265 27.33 -18.72 -51.87
C SER A 265 26.48 -19.74 -52.61
N SER A 266 25.34 -19.33 -53.15
CA SER A 266 24.42 -20.17 -53.93
C SER A 266 24.67 -20.08 -55.44
N ASN A 267 25.77 -19.44 -55.83
CA ASN A 267 26.21 -19.28 -57.22
C ASN A 267 25.19 -18.58 -58.14
N MET A 268 24.34 -17.72 -57.57
CA MET A 268 23.38 -16.92 -58.33
C MET A 268 24.06 -15.73 -59.00
N PRO A 269 23.94 -15.55 -60.33
CA PRO A 269 24.45 -14.37 -61.02
C PRO A 269 23.73 -13.08 -60.56
N ASP A 270 24.47 -11.97 -60.47
CA ASP A 270 23.94 -10.67 -60.04
C ASP A 270 22.77 -10.18 -60.92
N ASP A 271 22.80 -10.48 -62.23
CA ASP A 271 21.74 -10.12 -63.17
C ASP A 271 20.45 -10.91 -62.89
N LYS A 272 20.57 -12.21 -62.53
CA LYS A 272 19.42 -13.04 -62.15
C LYS A 272 18.79 -12.60 -60.84
N MET A 273 19.59 -12.08 -59.92
CA MET A 273 19.09 -11.50 -58.68
C MET A 273 18.30 -10.21 -58.94
N LYS A 274 18.78 -9.35 -59.84
CA LYS A 274 18.07 -8.11 -60.22
C LYS A 274 16.76 -8.40 -60.96
N GLU A 275 16.79 -9.33 -61.93
CA GLU A 275 15.57 -9.80 -62.61
C GLU A 275 14.54 -10.30 -61.60
N PHE A 276 14.95 -11.12 -60.62
CA PHE A 276 14.06 -11.63 -59.60
C PHE A 276 13.46 -10.53 -58.70
N LEU A 277 14.27 -9.56 -58.27
CA LEU A 277 13.81 -8.43 -57.44
C LEU A 277 12.78 -7.57 -58.19
N PHE A 278 13.01 -7.32 -59.47
CA PHE A 278 12.11 -6.54 -60.31
C PHE A 278 10.83 -7.33 -60.63
N ASP A 279 10.94 -8.56 -61.12
CA ASP A 279 9.78 -9.35 -61.59
C ASP A 279 8.84 -9.78 -60.47
N LYS A 280 9.37 -10.09 -59.28
CA LYS A 280 8.56 -10.61 -58.16
C LYS A 280 8.15 -9.56 -57.15
N PHE A 281 8.95 -8.53 -56.97
CA PHE A 281 8.74 -7.54 -55.90
C PHE A 281 8.71 -6.09 -56.41
N GLY A 282 9.02 -5.84 -57.68
CA GLY A 282 9.02 -4.50 -58.28
C GLY A 282 10.12 -3.60 -57.74
N TYR A 283 11.23 -4.15 -57.24
CA TYR A 283 12.36 -3.38 -56.71
C TYR A 283 13.46 -3.25 -57.75
N ASP A 284 13.86 -2.00 -58.05
CA ASP A 284 14.96 -1.72 -58.97
C ASP A 284 16.33 -1.94 -58.31
N SER A 285 16.36 -1.89 -56.98
CA SER A 285 17.59 -2.03 -56.20
C SER A 285 17.35 -2.73 -54.86
N SER A 286 18.39 -3.44 -54.40
CA SER A 286 18.45 -4.01 -53.05
C SER A 286 18.29 -2.99 -51.92
N SER A 287 18.44 -1.70 -52.19
CA SER A 287 18.19 -0.61 -51.23
C SER A 287 16.71 -0.36 -50.96
N GLU A 288 15.81 -0.81 -51.83
CA GLU A 288 14.38 -0.57 -51.77
C GLU A 288 13.59 -1.70 -51.12
N ILE A 289 14.28 -2.82 -50.85
CA ILE A 289 13.67 -4.01 -50.25
C ILE A 289 13.10 -3.66 -48.87
N LYS A 290 11.81 -3.95 -48.70
CA LYS A 290 11.12 -3.82 -47.42
C LYS A 290 11.39 -5.03 -46.52
N VAL A 291 11.36 -4.82 -45.21
CA VAL A 291 11.62 -5.86 -44.19
C VAL A 291 10.69 -7.07 -44.37
N LYS A 292 9.42 -6.85 -44.72
CA LYS A 292 8.46 -7.94 -44.97
C LYS A 292 8.84 -8.89 -46.12
N ASP A 293 9.54 -8.38 -47.13
CA ASP A 293 9.87 -9.14 -48.33
C ASP A 293 11.25 -9.81 -48.22
N TYR A 294 12.07 -9.40 -47.26
CA TYR A 294 13.46 -9.80 -47.10
C TYR A 294 13.65 -11.32 -46.97
N GLU A 295 12.89 -11.98 -46.08
CA GLU A 295 13.07 -13.42 -45.85
C GLU A 295 12.68 -14.25 -47.09
N ASN A 296 11.64 -13.84 -47.82
CA ASN A 296 11.26 -14.51 -49.07
C ASN A 296 12.37 -14.40 -50.12
N ILE A 297 12.99 -13.22 -50.22
CA ILE A 297 14.10 -12.96 -51.13
C ILE A 297 15.35 -13.78 -50.72
N VAL A 298 15.67 -13.86 -49.43
CA VAL A 298 16.77 -14.68 -48.90
C VAL A 298 16.53 -16.17 -49.14
N ASN A 299 15.30 -16.64 -48.94
CA ASN A 299 14.93 -18.04 -49.16
C ASN A 299 15.03 -18.42 -50.64
N TYR A 300 14.65 -17.52 -51.56
CA TYR A 300 14.86 -17.74 -52.98
C TYR A 300 16.35 -17.77 -53.33
N ALA A 301 17.11 -16.78 -52.85
CA ALA A 301 18.55 -16.69 -53.12
C ALA A 301 19.34 -17.90 -52.59
N SER A 302 18.97 -18.44 -51.43
CA SER A 302 19.62 -19.61 -50.82
C SER A 302 19.26 -20.94 -51.47
N ASN A 303 18.08 -21.05 -52.08
CA ASN A 303 17.62 -22.26 -52.75
C ASN A 303 17.82 -22.24 -54.27
N TYR A 304 18.55 -21.24 -54.77
CA TYR A 304 18.86 -21.14 -56.19
C TYR A 304 19.73 -22.32 -56.61
N LYS A 305 19.20 -23.11 -57.53
CA LYS A 305 19.92 -24.18 -58.23
C LYS A 305 20.01 -23.75 -59.69
N ASN A 306 21.25 -23.65 -60.18
CA ASN A 306 21.54 -23.45 -61.61
C ASN A 306 20.82 -24.50 -62.47
#